data_AF-A0A2G0QDA2-F1
#
_entry.id   AF-A0A2G0QDA2-F1
#
_cell.length_a   1.000
_cell.length_b   1.000
_cell.length_c   1.000
_cell.angle_alpha   90.00
_cell.angle_beta   90.00
_cell.angle_gamma   90.00
#
_symmetry.space_group_name_H-M   'P 1'
#
loop_
_entity.id
_entity.type
_entity.pdbx_description
1 polymer ?
#
loop_
_entity_poly.entity_id
_entity_poly.type
_entity_poly.pdbx_seq_one_letter_code
_entity_poly.pdbx_strand_id
1 'polypeptide(L)'
;MHATLVGAMMFPWAIASFAAISLTGKKFNKVGPRPLFIIGCLVQGIGIGLLPLVGSADDVILAAVAYALMGFGGSLCSSTAQSLAFIQIHDAELADASALWNINRQLSFCLGVTLISLLLNVLLNISGIQQTQAYHLCFALAAISAVIPVLLCLRIANSRVILTFNQEK
;
A
#
# COMPACT_ATOMS: atom_id res chain seq x y z
N MET A 1 0.83 12.70 -21.46
CA MET A 1 -0.55 12.46 -20.99
C MET A 1 -1.18 13.80 -20.62
N HIS A 2 -2.43 14.05 -21.02
CA HIS A 2 -3.21 15.16 -20.47
C HIS A 2 -3.45 14.92 -18.97
N ALA A 3 -3.47 15.99 -18.16
CA ALA A 3 -3.70 15.90 -16.71
C ALA A 3 -4.99 15.11 -16.37
N THR A 4 -6.02 15.24 -17.21
CA THR A 4 -7.29 14.48 -17.09
C THR A 4 -7.10 12.97 -17.13
N LEU A 5 -6.20 12.47 -17.99
CA LEU A 5 -5.96 11.03 -18.14
C LEU A 5 -5.20 10.46 -16.94
N VAL A 6 -4.27 11.24 -16.37
CA VAL A 6 -3.61 10.89 -15.11
C VAL A 6 -4.62 10.85 -13.97
N GLY A 7 -5.51 11.86 -13.88
CA GLY A 7 -6.60 11.87 -12.92
C GLY A 7 -7.57 10.68 -13.09
N ALA A 8 -7.82 10.26 -14.32
CA ALA A 8 -8.69 9.10 -14.60
C ALA A 8 -8.12 7.77 -14.06
N MET A 9 -6.81 7.66 -13.85
CA MET A 9 -6.20 6.47 -13.22
C MET A 9 -6.63 6.28 -11.75
N MET A 10 -7.21 7.32 -11.13
CA MET A 10 -7.84 7.20 -9.81
C MET A 10 -9.09 6.32 -9.81
N PHE A 11 -9.78 6.15 -10.95
CA PHE A 11 -10.94 5.26 -11.04
C PHE A 11 -10.57 3.78 -10.86
N PRO A 12 -9.62 3.20 -11.64
CA PRO A 12 -9.13 1.84 -11.39
C PRO A 12 -8.62 1.65 -9.97
N TRP A 13 -7.87 2.63 -9.45
CA TRP A 13 -7.37 2.61 -8.08
C TRP A 13 -8.52 2.50 -7.07
N ALA A 14 -9.55 3.36 -7.17
CA ALA A 14 -10.66 3.38 -6.23
C ALA A 14 -11.51 2.10 -6.26
N ILE A 15 -11.79 1.56 -7.44
CA ILE A 15 -12.53 0.29 -7.60
C ILE A 15 -11.76 -0.86 -6.94
N ALA A 16 -10.46 -0.92 -7.18
CA ALA A 16 -9.60 -1.95 -6.62
C ALA A 16 -9.44 -1.81 -5.09
N SER A 17 -9.30 -0.58 -4.59
CA SER A 17 -9.29 -0.26 -3.17
C SER A 17 -10.59 -0.69 -2.47
N PHE A 18 -11.74 -0.42 -3.08
CA PHE A 18 -13.04 -0.86 -2.55
C PHE A 18 -13.14 -2.39 -2.44
N ALA A 19 -12.65 -3.11 -3.45
CA ALA A 19 -12.59 -4.56 -3.43
C ALA A 19 -11.69 -5.08 -2.29
N ALA A 20 -10.52 -4.47 -2.08
CA ALA A 20 -9.59 -4.82 -1.02
C ALA A 20 -10.14 -4.56 0.39
N ILE A 21 -10.80 -3.42 0.61
CA ILE A 21 -11.45 -3.09 1.90
C ILE A 21 -12.55 -4.12 2.19
N SER A 22 -13.40 -4.40 1.19
CA SER A 22 -14.48 -5.39 1.30
C SER A 22 -13.95 -6.80 1.57
N LEU A 23 -12.82 -7.17 0.96
CA LEU A 23 -12.16 -8.44 1.17
C LEU A 23 -11.62 -8.55 2.59
N THR A 24 -11.00 -7.49 3.11
CA THR A 24 -10.46 -7.43 4.47
C THR A 24 -11.56 -7.72 5.48
N GLY A 25 -12.68 -6.99 5.43
CA GLY A 25 -13.79 -7.20 6.38
C GLY A 25 -14.35 -8.63 6.38
N LYS A 26 -14.35 -9.33 5.23
CA LYS A 26 -14.85 -10.71 5.12
C LYS A 26 -13.84 -11.79 5.50
N LYS A 27 -12.55 -11.54 5.29
CA LYS A 27 -11.50 -12.58 5.39
C LYS A 27 -10.63 -12.41 6.63
N PHE A 28 -10.50 -11.21 7.20
CA PHE A 28 -9.64 -10.93 8.34
C PHE A 28 -9.84 -11.93 9.49
N ASN A 29 -11.10 -12.15 9.90
CA ASN A 29 -11.44 -13.05 11.01
C ASN A 29 -11.22 -14.55 10.68
N LYS A 30 -11.07 -14.92 9.39
CA LYS A 30 -10.92 -16.33 8.96
C LYS A 30 -9.47 -16.72 8.70
N VAL A 31 -8.70 -15.84 8.06
CA VAL A 31 -7.30 -16.14 7.66
C VAL A 31 -6.26 -15.44 8.53
N GLY A 32 -6.70 -14.47 9.34
CA GLY A 32 -5.84 -13.62 10.16
C GLY A 32 -5.11 -12.54 9.35
N PRO A 33 -4.40 -11.64 10.03
CA PRO A 33 -3.73 -10.49 9.41
C PRO A 33 -2.56 -10.86 8.50
N ARG A 34 -1.76 -11.89 8.84
CA ARG A 34 -0.48 -12.17 8.17
C ARG A 34 -0.62 -12.43 6.65
N PRO A 35 -1.48 -13.34 6.16
CA PRO A 35 -1.60 -13.58 4.72
C PRO A 35 -2.14 -12.36 3.96
N LEU A 36 -3.05 -11.59 4.57
CA LEU A 36 -3.60 -10.39 3.95
C LEU A 36 -2.53 -9.30 3.76
N PHE A 37 -1.68 -9.11 4.76
CA PHE A 37 -0.53 -8.20 4.65
C PHE A 37 0.46 -8.63 3.57
N ILE A 38 0.87 -9.90 3.57
CA ILE A 38 1.86 -10.38 2.59
C ILE A 38 1.33 -10.21 1.16
N ILE A 39 0.08 -10.62 0.92
CA ILE A 39 -0.56 -10.44 -0.38
C ILE A 39 -0.66 -8.95 -0.74
N GLY A 40 -1.09 -8.11 0.19
CA GLY A 40 -1.22 -6.67 -0.03
C GLY A 40 0.11 -6.02 -0.40
N CYS A 41 1.18 -6.31 0.34
CA CYS A 41 2.51 -5.77 0.07
C CYS A 41 3.06 -6.24 -1.27
N LEU A 42 2.91 -7.52 -1.61
CA LEU A 42 3.36 -8.06 -2.89
C LEU A 42 2.59 -7.43 -4.06
N VAL A 43 1.27 -7.36 -3.98
CA VAL A 43 0.42 -6.76 -5.02
C VAL A 43 0.72 -5.28 -5.18
N GLN A 44 0.87 -4.54 -4.08
CA GLN A 44 1.25 -3.13 -4.08
C GLN A 44 2.64 -2.92 -4.71
N GLY A 45 3.62 -3.75 -4.36
CA GLY A 45 4.98 -3.70 -4.90
C GLY A 45 5.03 -4.01 -6.40
N ILE A 46 4.25 -5.01 -6.86
CA ILE A 46 4.10 -5.30 -8.30
C ILE A 46 3.49 -4.09 -9.01
N GLY A 47 2.43 -3.49 -8.47
CA GLY A 47 1.81 -2.30 -9.05
C GLY A 47 2.80 -1.14 -9.23
N ILE A 48 3.62 -0.86 -8.21
CA ILE A 48 4.68 0.15 -8.28
C ILE A 48 5.75 -0.24 -9.31
N GLY A 49 6.15 -1.52 -9.34
CA GLY A 49 7.17 -2.05 -10.26
C GLY A 49 6.75 -2.07 -11.73
N LEU A 50 5.46 -1.96 -12.03
CA LEU A 50 4.96 -1.79 -13.40
C LEU A 50 5.07 -0.36 -13.93
N LEU A 51 5.17 0.65 -13.05
CA LEU A 51 5.22 2.06 -13.48
C LEU A 51 6.41 2.40 -14.39
N PRO A 52 7.63 1.87 -14.18
CA PRO A 52 8.75 2.04 -15.12
C PRO A 52 8.50 1.51 -16.54
N LEU A 53 7.53 0.61 -16.72
CA LEU A 53 7.22 0.01 -18.01
C LEU A 53 6.23 0.86 -18.82
N VAL A 54 5.63 1.89 -18.21
CA VAL A 54 4.76 2.86 -18.87
C VAL A 54 5.64 3.84 -19.64
N GLY A 55 5.97 3.48 -20.90
CA GLY A 55 6.91 4.22 -21.73
C GLY A 55 6.27 5.31 -22.58
N SER A 56 4.98 5.20 -22.87
CA SER A 56 4.24 6.11 -23.74
C SER A 56 2.90 6.53 -23.14
N ALA A 57 2.32 7.61 -23.68
CA ALA A 57 0.99 8.06 -23.27
C ALA A 57 -0.13 7.09 -23.69
N ASP A 58 0.17 6.14 -24.58
CA ASP A 58 -0.77 5.16 -25.12
C ASP A 58 -0.85 3.88 -24.27
N ASP A 59 0.07 3.72 -23.31
CA ASP A 59 0.12 2.59 -22.36
C ASP A 59 -0.95 2.70 -21.24
N VAL A 60 -2.14 3.20 -21.58
CA VAL A 60 -3.25 3.48 -20.66
C VAL A 60 -3.68 2.23 -19.92
N ILE A 61 -3.70 1.07 -20.59
CA ILE A 61 -4.09 -0.21 -19.97
C ILE A 61 -3.06 -0.60 -18.90
N LEU A 62 -1.77 -0.50 -19.21
CA LEU A 62 -0.71 -0.84 -18.27
C LEU A 62 -0.72 0.10 -17.06
N ALA A 63 -0.92 1.40 -17.29
CA ALA A 63 -1.11 2.37 -16.23
C ALA A 63 -2.34 2.04 -15.36
N ALA A 64 -3.48 1.74 -15.97
CA ALA A 64 -4.70 1.36 -15.26
C ALA A 64 -4.49 0.10 -14.40
N VAL A 65 -3.80 -0.92 -14.92
CA VAL A 65 -3.43 -2.13 -14.17
C VAL A 65 -2.51 -1.79 -13.00
N ALA A 66 -1.45 -0.99 -13.23
CA ALA A 66 -0.54 -0.56 -12.17
C ALA A 66 -1.29 0.16 -11.04
N TYR A 67 -2.14 1.14 -11.37
CA TYR A 67 -2.96 1.87 -10.39
C TYR A 67 -3.97 0.98 -9.67
N ALA A 68 -4.60 0.02 -10.36
CA ALA A 68 -5.51 -0.94 -9.73
C ALA A 68 -4.77 -1.85 -8.74
N LEU A 69 -3.60 -2.39 -9.11
CA LEU A 69 -2.78 -3.20 -8.21
C LEU A 69 -2.31 -2.37 -7.00
N MET A 70 -1.94 -1.12 -7.23
CA MET A 70 -1.57 -0.22 -6.13
C MET A 70 -2.73 0.05 -5.18
N GLY A 71 -3.93 0.32 -5.71
CA GLY A 71 -5.13 0.53 -4.89
C GLY A 71 -5.51 -0.71 -4.09
N PHE A 72 -5.55 -1.87 -4.76
CA PHE A 72 -5.86 -3.13 -4.10
C PHE A 72 -4.85 -3.45 -2.99
N GLY A 73 -3.56 -3.47 -3.31
CA GLY A 73 -2.52 -3.88 -2.37
C GLY A 73 -2.38 -2.92 -1.18
N GLY A 74 -2.37 -1.62 -1.44
CA GLY A 74 -2.26 -0.58 -0.41
C GLY A 74 -3.44 -0.58 0.55
N SER A 75 -4.66 -0.66 0.01
CA SER A 75 -5.86 -0.74 0.85
C SER A 75 -5.95 -2.05 1.62
N LEU A 76 -5.55 -3.19 1.03
CA LEU A 76 -5.53 -4.47 1.75
C LEU A 76 -4.59 -4.41 2.97
N CYS A 77 -3.40 -3.84 2.80
CA CYS A 77 -2.45 -3.60 3.89
C CYS A 77 -3.02 -2.66 4.95
N SER A 78 -3.51 -1.49 4.54
CA SER A 78 -3.98 -0.45 5.47
C SER A 78 -5.20 -0.92 6.26
N SER A 79 -6.18 -1.54 5.60
CA SER A 79 -7.39 -2.06 6.27
C SER A 79 -7.05 -3.21 7.21
N THR A 80 -6.16 -4.13 6.80
CA THR A 80 -5.72 -5.23 7.68
C THR A 80 -5.00 -4.68 8.91
N ALA A 81 -4.16 -3.67 8.75
CA ALA A 81 -3.46 -3.03 9.85
C ALA A 81 -4.40 -2.31 10.81
N GLN A 82 -5.39 -1.60 10.26
CA GLN A 82 -6.39 -0.92 11.06
C GLN A 82 -7.23 -1.91 11.87
N SER A 83 -7.75 -2.96 11.22
CA SER A 83 -8.51 -4.02 11.90
C SER A 83 -7.69 -4.71 12.99
N LEU A 84 -6.38 -4.92 12.76
CA LEU A 84 -5.49 -5.49 13.77
C LEU A 84 -5.22 -4.53 14.92
N ALA A 85 -5.06 -3.23 14.65
CA ALA A 85 -4.80 -2.24 15.69
C ALA A 85 -6.01 -2.04 16.63
N PHE A 86 -7.22 -2.20 16.10
CA PHE A 86 -8.46 -1.93 16.85
C PHE A 86 -9.09 -3.16 17.49
N ILE A 87 -8.56 -4.36 17.26
CA ILE A 87 -9.14 -5.63 17.73
C ILE A 87 -9.36 -5.69 19.25
N GLN A 88 -8.51 -5.03 20.04
CA GLN A 88 -8.56 -5.03 21.50
C GLN A 88 -8.94 -3.67 22.11
N ILE A 89 -9.41 -2.73 21.29
CA ILE A 89 -9.79 -1.40 21.75
C ILE A 89 -11.26 -1.41 22.14
N HIS A 90 -11.58 -0.95 23.35
CA HIS A 90 -12.96 -0.84 23.82
C HIS A 90 -13.72 0.24 23.03
N ASP A 91 -15.03 0.08 22.88
CA ASP A 91 -15.88 1.01 22.13
C ASP A 91 -15.76 2.47 22.58
N ALA A 92 -15.58 2.70 23.89
CA ALA A 92 -15.39 4.03 24.45
C ALA A 92 -14.09 4.72 24.01
N GLU A 93 -13.06 3.94 23.66
CA GLU A 93 -11.73 4.42 23.27
C GLU A 93 -11.51 4.42 21.74
N LEU A 94 -12.46 3.86 20.97
CA LEU A 94 -12.35 3.73 19.51
C LEU A 94 -12.21 5.07 18.80
N ALA A 95 -12.83 6.14 19.32
CA ALA A 95 -12.72 7.48 18.74
C ALA A 95 -11.28 8.00 18.83
N ASP A 96 -10.65 7.88 19.99
CA ASP A 96 -9.27 8.31 20.23
C ASP A 96 -8.27 7.44 19.45
N ALA A 97 -8.47 6.12 19.46
CA ALA A 97 -7.67 5.19 18.67
C ALA A 97 -7.76 5.50 17.17
N SER A 98 -8.94 5.87 16.68
CA SER A 98 -9.17 6.31 15.29
C SER A 98 -8.49 7.62 14.96
N ALA A 99 -8.44 8.57 15.90
CA ALA A 99 -7.71 9.82 15.73
C ALA A 99 -6.20 9.55 15.63
N LEU A 100 -5.64 8.74 16.53
CA LEU A 100 -4.24 8.33 16.51
C LEU A 100 -3.88 7.57 15.22
N TRP A 101 -4.75 6.68 14.75
CA TRP A 101 -4.57 5.98 13.49
C TRP A 101 -4.49 6.93 12.29
N ASN A 102 -5.38 7.94 12.24
CA ASN A 102 -5.35 8.95 11.18
C ASN A 102 -4.08 9.80 11.24
N ILE A 103 -3.61 10.21 12.43
CA ILE A 103 -2.35 10.94 12.59
C ILE A 103 -1.18 10.11 12.08
N ASN A 104 -1.09 8.83 12.49
CA ASN A 104 -0.06 7.90 12.02
C ASN A 104 -0.08 7.77 10.49
N ARG A 105 -1.27 7.67 9.89
CA ARG A 105 -1.43 7.58 8.43
C ARG A 105 -0.95 8.85 7.73
N GLN A 106 -1.36 10.03 8.20
CA GLN A 106 -0.94 11.31 7.61
C GLN A 106 0.58 11.49 7.71
N LEU A 107 1.17 11.18 8.87
CA LEU A 107 2.62 11.24 9.05
C LEU A 107 3.34 10.27 8.12
N SER A 108 2.82 9.05 7.98
CA SER A 108 3.38 8.03 7.06
C SER A 108 3.32 8.49 5.61
N PHE A 109 2.23 9.13 5.18
CA PHE A 109 2.14 9.70 3.83
C PHE A 109 3.15 10.83 3.62
N CYS A 110 3.26 11.75 4.58
CA CYS A 110 4.25 12.84 4.52
C CYS A 110 5.67 12.28 4.41
N LEU A 111 6.07 11.38 5.31
CA LEU A 111 7.39 10.75 5.30
C LEU A 111 7.65 9.98 4.00
N GLY A 112 6.67 9.21 3.52
CA GLY A 112 6.79 8.45 2.28
C GLY A 112 7.04 9.34 1.06
N VAL A 113 6.23 10.39 0.89
CA VAL A 113 6.39 11.35 -0.21
C VAL A 113 7.72 12.08 -0.10
N THR A 114 8.12 12.54 1.09
CA THR A 114 9.40 13.20 1.31
C THR A 114 10.59 12.31 0.96
N LEU A 115 10.61 11.05 1.43
CA LEU A 115 11.71 10.12 1.18
C LEU A 115 11.87 9.80 -0.31
N ILE A 116 10.77 9.52 -1.01
CA ILE A 116 10.82 9.23 -2.45
C ILE A 116 11.17 10.48 -3.26
N SER A 117 10.69 11.66 -2.86
CA SER A 117 11.03 12.91 -3.54
C SER A 117 12.50 13.29 -3.35
N LEU A 118 13.04 13.09 -2.15
CA LEU A 118 14.46 13.28 -1.85
C LEU A 118 15.30 12.29 -2.67
N LEU A 119 14.92 11.01 -2.70
CA LEU A 119 15.60 9.98 -3.50
C LEU A 119 15.64 10.39 -4.98
N LEU A 120 14.50 10.82 -5.54
CA LEU A 120 14.43 11.29 -6.93
C LEU A 120 15.34 12.50 -7.15
N ASN A 121 15.31 13.48 -6.25
CA ASN A 121 16.14 14.66 -6.36
C ASN A 121 17.64 14.32 -6.31
N VAL A 122 18.05 13.42 -5.43
CA VAL A 122 19.44 12.92 -5.35
C VAL A 122 19.82 12.24 -6.66
N LEU A 123 18.99 11.32 -7.17
CA LEU A 123 19.27 10.60 -8.43
C LEU A 123 19.38 11.53 -9.64
N LEU A 124 18.55 12.58 -9.71
CA LEU A 124 18.59 13.58 -10.78
C LEU A 124 19.85 14.48 -10.73
N ASN A 125 20.48 14.63 -9.57
CA ASN A 125 21.70 15.43 -9.40
C ASN A 125 22.99 14.64 -9.61
N ILE A 126 22.93 13.32 -9.80
CA ILE A 126 24.10 12.49 -10.07
C ILE A 126 24.49 12.61 -11.55
N SER A 127 25.70 13.10 -11.80
CA SER A 127 26.28 13.16 -13.15
C SER A 127 26.28 11.81 -13.84
N GLY A 128 25.67 11.73 -15.03
CA GLY A 128 25.61 10.51 -15.85
C GLY A 128 24.30 9.72 -15.75
N ILE A 129 23.39 10.06 -14.83
CA ILE A 129 22.05 9.46 -14.77
C ILE A 129 21.09 10.29 -15.63
N GLN A 130 20.42 9.64 -16.59
CA GLN A 130 19.35 10.28 -17.36
C GLN A 130 18.06 10.40 -16.54
N GLN A 131 17.23 11.41 -16.82
CA GLN A 131 15.96 11.63 -16.12
C GLN A 131 15.07 10.38 -16.07
N THR A 132 14.91 9.67 -17.19
CA THR A 132 14.13 8.42 -17.25
C THR A 132 14.69 7.34 -16.34
N GLN A 133 16.03 7.19 -16.30
CA GLN A 133 16.69 6.22 -15.43
C GLN A 133 16.48 6.56 -13.95
N ALA A 134 16.52 7.84 -13.57
CA ALA A 134 16.24 8.28 -12.20
C ALA A 134 14.81 7.89 -11.78
N TYR A 135 13.81 8.10 -12.62
CA TYR A 135 12.44 7.66 -12.35
C TYR A 135 12.32 6.14 -12.22
N HIS A 136 12.94 5.37 -13.12
CA HIS A 136 12.90 3.92 -13.07
C HIS A 136 13.53 3.38 -11.78
N LEU A 137 14.67 3.93 -11.38
CA LEU A 137 15.34 3.58 -10.12
C LEU A 137 14.49 3.93 -8.91
N CYS A 138 13.84 5.11 -8.89
CA CYS A 138 12.92 5.49 -7.83
C CYS A 138 11.79 4.48 -7.66
N PHE A 139 11.10 4.12 -8.74
CA PHE A 139 10.01 3.15 -8.68
C PHE A 139 10.51 1.74 -8.33
N ALA A 140 11.67 1.32 -8.84
CA ALA A 140 12.27 0.04 -8.48
C ALA A 140 12.60 -0.04 -6.98
N LEU A 141 13.24 0.99 -6.43
CA LEU A 141 13.55 1.08 -5.01
C LEU A 141 12.28 1.15 -4.16
N ALA A 142 11.26 1.90 -4.59
CA ALA A 142 9.96 1.94 -3.93
C ALA A 142 9.27 0.56 -3.93
N ALA A 143 9.31 -0.18 -5.05
CA ALA A 143 8.77 -1.52 -5.15
C ALA A 143 9.51 -2.51 -4.24
N ILE A 144 10.84 -2.45 -4.20
CA ILE A 144 11.68 -3.28 -3.32
C ILE A 144 11.41 -2.97 -1.85
N SER A 145 11.11 -1.71 -1.50
CA SER A 145 10.79 -1.34 -0.12
C SER A 145 9.56 -2.09 0.43
N ALA A 146 8.67 -2.60 -0.43
CA ALA A 146 7.54 -3.45 -0.05
C ALA A 146 7.97 -4.80 0.55
N VAL A 147 9.21 -5.24 0.36
CA VAL A 147 9.77 -6.43 1.01
C VAL A 147 9.96 -6.21 2.52
N ILE A 148 10.28 -4.98 2.95
CA ILE A 148 10.50 -4.65 4.36
C ILE A 148 9.25 -4.98 5.21
N PRO A 149 8.04 -4.48 4.90
CA PRO A 149 6.85 -4.84 5.67
C PRO A 149 6.51 -6.34 5.55
N VAL A 150 6.79 -7.01 4.42
CA VAL A 150 6.62 -8.47 4.30
C VAL A 150 7.46 -9.21 5.35
N LEU A 151 8.74 -8.86 5.48
CA LEU A 151 9.64 -9.45 6.46
C LEU A 151 9.19 -9.18 7.90
N LEU A 152 8.71 -7.96 8.18
CA LEU A 152 8.14 -7.62 9.49
C LEU A 152 6.86 -8.42 9.77
N CYS A 153 6.02 -8.64 8.75
CA CYS A 153 4.79 -9.43 8.88
C CYS A 153 5.04 -10.91 9.19
N LEU A 154 6.21 -11.45 8.86
CA LEU A 154 6.59 -12.82 9.26
C LEU A 154 6.70 -12.95 10.79
N ARG A 155 6.93 -11.85 11.52
CA ARG A 155 6.97 -11.82 12.98
C ARG A 155 5.58 -11.77 13.63
N ILE A 156 4.51 -11.53 12.85
CA ILE A 156 3.14 -11.48 13.37
C ILE A 156 2.69 -12.90 13.73
N ALA A 157 2.37 -13.12 15.01
CA ALA A 157 1.85 -14.37 15.54
C ALA A 157 0.38 -14.59 15.12
N ASN A 158 0.16 -14.93 13.85
CA ASN A 158 -1.16 -15.05 13.22
C ASN A 158 -2.12 -15.96 14.01
N SER A 159 -1.62 -17.07 14.54
CA SER A 159 -2.42 -18.03 15.32
C SER A 159 -2.96 -17.43 16.62
N ARG A 160 -2.25 -16.51 17.28
CA ARG A 160 -2.73 -15.87 18.52
C ARG A 160 -3.87 -14.91 18.23
N VAL A 161 -3.79 -14.15 17.13
CA VAL A 161 -4.85 -13.22 16.70
C VAL A 161 -6.15 -13.96 16.37
N ILE A 162 -6.05 -15.10 15.68
CA ILE A 162 -7.23 -15.93 15.35
C ILE A 162 -7.85 -16.53 16.63
N LEU A 163 -7.03 -16.92 17.61
CA LEU A 163 -7.52 -17.44 18.89
C LEU A 163 -8.28 -16.40 19.69
N THR A 164 -7.84 -15.13 19.71
CA THR A 164 -8.57 -14.03 20.37
C THR A 164 -9.99 -13.89 19.80
N PHE A 165 -10.17 -13.92 18.48
CA PHE A 165 -11.50 -13.86 17.87
C PHE A 165 -12.39 -15.07 18.17
N ASN A 166 -11.81 -16.26 18.30
CA ASN A 166 -12.58 -17.46 18.63
C ASN A 166 -13.00 -17.52 20.11
N GLN A 167 -12.36 -16.73 20.98
CA GLN A 167 -12.68 -16.64 22.41
C GLN A 167 -13.72 -15.55 22.72
N GLU A 168 -13.89 -14.56 21.85
CA GLU A 168 -14.91 -13.49 21.97
C GLU A 168 -16.27 -13.85 21.35
N LYS A 169 -16.42 -15.05 20.80
CA LYS A 169 -17.71 -15.62 20.35
C LYS A 169 -18.31 -16.52 21.40
#